data_AF-A0A6B0B346-F1
#
_entry.id   AF-A0A6B0B346-F1
#
_cell.length_a   1.000
_cell.length_b   1.000
_cell.length_c   1.000
_cell.angle_alpha   90.00
_cell.angle_beta   90.00
_cell.angle_gamma   90.00
#
_symmetry.space_group_name_H-M   'P 1'
#
loop_
_entity.id
_entity.type
_entity.pdbx_description
1 polymer ?
#
loop_
_entity_poly.entity_id
_entity_poly.type
_entity_poly.pdbx_seq_one_letter_code
_entity_poly.pdbx_strand_id
1 'polypeptide(L)' 'MEYKSYYDSPVGRLELLSDGVSLTAVLFENQQGDGTREENTSLAIFREATQWLDAYFKGDNPEITIPLKPTG' A
#
# COMPACT_ATOMS: atom_id res chain seq x y z
N MET A 1 2.32 -15.36 -2.77
CA MET A 1 3.47 -14.53 -2.36
C MET A 1 2.89 -13.18 -1.97
N GLU A 2 3.35 -12.62 -0.87
CA GLU A 2 2.93 -11.30 -0.41
C GLU A 2 4.07 -10.34 -0.69
N TYR A 3 3.75 -9.28 -1.43
CA TYR A 3 4.68 -8.21 -1.74
C TYR A 3 4.45 -7.05 -0.79
N LYS A 4 5.52 -6.34 -0.49
CA LYS A 4 5.47 -5.08 0.25
C LYS A 4 6.12 -3.94 -0.50
N SER A 5 5.65 -2.74 -0.21
CA SER A 5 6.23 -1.47 -0.62
C SER A 5 6.07 -0.45 0.50
N TYR A 6 6.94 0.56 0.52
CA TYR A 6 6.89 1.62 1.51
C TYR A 6 6.37 2.91 0.89
N TYR A 7 5.46 3.59 1.59
CA TYR A 7 4.94 4.90 1.23
C TYR A 7 5.16 5.87 2.37
N ASP A 8 5.81 7.00 2.07
CA ASP A 8 6.02 8.06 3.05
C ASP A 8 4.81 8.99 3.05
N SER A 9 4.04 8.98 4.14
CA SER A 9 2.83 9.80 4.27
C SER A 9 3.05 10.93 5.28
N PRO A 10 2.24 12.00 5.24
CA PRO A 10 2.30 13.08 6.23
C PRO A 10 2.07 12.63 7.68
N VAL A 11 1.48 11.45 7.87
CA VAL A 11 1.21 10.86 9.19
C VAL A 11 2.24 9.80 9.61
N GLY A 12 3.28 9.60 8.81
CA GLY A 12 4.35 8.62 9.03
C GLY A 12 4.49 7.63 7.88
N ARG A 13 5.48 6.75 7.97
CA ARG A 13 5.75 5.75 6.93
C ARG A 13 4.73 4.61 7.01
N LEU A 14 4.11 4.33 5.87
CA LEU A 14 3.14 3.25 5.69
C LEU A 14 3.78 2.10 4.90
N GLU A 15 3.47 0.87 5.31
CA GLU A 15 3.77 -0.35 4.59
C GLU A 15 2.52 -0.78 3.81
N LEU A 16 2.65 -0.86 2.49
CA LEU A 16 1.62 -1.33 1.57
C LEU A 16 1.86 -2.81 1.29
N LEU A 17 0.83 -3.64 1.47
CA LEU A 17 0.87 -5.07 1.18
C LEU A 17 -0.01 -5.40 -0.03
N SER A 18 0.46 -6.33 -0.85
CA SER A 18 -0.26 -6.78 -2.04
C SER A 18 0.01 -8.25 -2.35
N ASP A 19 -0.98 -8.94 -2.94
CA ASP A 19 -0.80 -10.26 -3.53
C ASP A 19 -0.21 -10.24 -4.96
N GLY A 20 0.19 -9.05 -5.43
CA GLY A 20 0.74 -8.81 -6.77
C GLY A 20 -0.29 -8.25 -7.76
N VAL A 21 -1.58 -8.39 -7.45
CA VAL A 21 -2.68 -7.90 -8.29
C VAL A 21 -3.52 -6.87 -7.54
N SER A 22 -3.79 -7.10 -6.26
CA SER A 22 -4.65 -6.27 -5.43
C SER A 22 -3.93 -5.81 -4.17
N LEU A 23 -4.31 -4.65 -3.64
CA LEU A 23 -3.85 -4.17 -2.34
C LEU A 23 -4.57 -4.96 -1.24
N THR A 24 -3.81 -5.64 -0.37
CA THR A 24 -4.35 -6.52 0.68
C THR A 24 -4.36 -5.86 2.05
N ALA A 25 -3.40 -4.98 2.33
CA ALA A 25 -3.40 -4.19 3.55
C ALA A 25 -2.56 -2.93 3.42
N VAL A 26 -2.84 -1.96 4.29
CA VAL A 26 -2.00 -0.78 4.55
C VAL A 26 -1.76 -0.73 6.04
N LEU A 27 -0.50 -0.76 6.45
CA LEU A 27 -0.07 -0.83 7.83
C LEU A 27 0.87 0.35 8.13
N PHE A 28 1.01 0.75 9.39
CA PHE A 28 2.14 1.59 9.78
C PHE A 28 3.44 0.77 9.79
N GLU A 29 4.56 1.44 9.55
CA GLU A 29 5.87 0.79 9.67
C GLU A 29 6.00 0.08 11.03
N ASN A 30 6.49 -1.17 11.01
CA ASN A 30 6.69 -2.03 12.19
C ASN A 30 5.40 -2.52 12.90
N GLN A 31 4.20 -2.42 12.30
CA GLN A 31 2.96 -2.93 12.93
C GLN A 31 2.79 -4.45 12.90
N GLN A 32 3.23 -5.15 11.85
CA GLN A 32 3.17 -6.62 11.79
C GLN A 32 4.55 -7.19 11.44
N GLY A 33 5.16 -7.90 12.39
CA GLY A 33 6.51 -8.45 12.29
C GLY A 33 6.64 -9.67 11.37
N ASP A 34 7.86 -9.82 10.84
CA ASP A 34 8.52 -11.05 10.38
C ASP A 34 7.76 -12.05 9.49
N GLY A 35 6.79 -11.60 8.69
CA GLY A 35 6.42 -12.32 7.48
C GLY A 35 7.52 -12.20 6.42
N THR A 36 7.86 -13.27 5.70
CA THR A 36 8.70 -13.23 4.50
C THR A 36 7.98 -12.49 3.36
N ARG A 37 7.88 -11.17 3.50
CA ARG A 37 7.31 -10.26 2.52
C ARG A 37 8.40 -9.82 1.57
N GLU A 38 8.24 -10.12 0.29
CA GLU A 38 9.18 -9.64 -0.72
C GLU A 38 8.95 -8.14 -0.98
N GLU A 39 10.01 -7.34 -0.84
CA GLU A 39 9.93 -5.94 -1.26
C GLU A 39 9.89 -5.89 -2.79
N ASN A 40 8.81 -5.34 -3.35
CA ASN A 40 8.67 -5.19 -4.79
C ASN A 40 7.92 -3.92 -5.14
N THR A 41 8.65 -2.81 -5.09
CA THR A 41 8.14 -1.46 -5.40
C THR A 41 7.78 -1.26 -6.88
N SER A 42 8.14 -2.21 -7.76
CA SER A 42 7.92 -2.10 -9.22
C SER A 42 6.53 -2.55 -9.68
N LEU A 43 5.70 -3.06 -8.77
CA LEU A 43 4.34 -3.49 -9.12
C LEU A 43 3.44 -2.29 -9.41
N ALA A 44 2.64 -2.39 -10.48
CA ALA A 44 1.69 -1.34 -10.86
C ALA A 44 0.72 -1.00 -9.73
N ILE A 45 0.27 -2.01 -8.97
CA ILE A 45 -0.63 -1.86 -7.84
C ILE A 45 -0.12 -0.90 -6.78
N PHE A 46 1.19 -0.91 -6.49
CA PHE A 46 1.78 0.00 -5.52
C PHE A 46 1.87 1.41 -6.05
N ARG A 47 2.17 1.58 -7.34
CA ARG A 47 2.16 2.90 -7.97
C ARG A 47 0.77 3.52 -7.92
N GLU A 48 -0.26 2.74 -8.27
CA GLU A 48 -1.66 3.17 -8.22
C GLU A 48 -2.08 3.50 -6.78
N ALA A 49 -1.73 2.64 -5.81
CA ALA A 49 -1.95 2.87 -4.39
C ALA A 49 -1.29 4.16 -3.88
N THR A 50 -0.02 4.38 -4.23
CA THR A 50 0.72 5.60 -3.89
C THR A 50 0.07 6.85 -4.48
N GLN A 51 -0.36 6.81 -5.74
CA GLN A 51 -1.02 7.96 -6.39
C GLN A 51 -2.35 8.30 -5.72
N TRP A 52 -3.14 7.29 -5.37
CA TRP A 52 -4.39 7.49 -4.66
C TRP A 52 -4.15 8.02 -3.24
N LEU A 53 -3.18 7.47 -2.51
CA LEU A 53 -2.83 7.93 -1.16
C LEU A 53 -2.34 9.38 -1.18
N ASP A 54 -1.54 9.76 -2.18
CA ASP A 54 -1.07 11.14 -2.34
C ASP A 54 -2.24 12.11 -2.53
N ALA A 55 -3.19 11.78 -3.41
CA ALA A 55 -4.41 12.59 -3.59
C ALA A 55 -5.32 12.58 -2.34
N TYR A 56 -5.44 11.45 -1.64
CA TYR A 56 -6.18 11.36 -0.37
C TYR A 56 -5.58 12.28 0.70
N PHE A 57 -4.25 12.25 0.89
CA PHE A 57 -3.55 13.10 1.86
C PHE A 57 -3.53 14.57 1.47
N LYS A 58 -3.66 14.89 0.18
CA LYS A 58 -3.87 16.27 -0.31
C LYS A 58 -5.30 16.79 -0.07
N GLY A 59 -6.26 15.90 0.22
CA GLY A 59 -7.66 16.25 0.43
C GLY A 59 -8.51 16.28 -0.85
N ASP A 60 -8.00 15.75 -1.97
CA ASP A 60 -8.68 15.74 -3.28
C ASP A 60 -9.84 14.71 -3.36
N ASN A 61 -10.03 13.86 -2.33
CA ASN A 61 -11.04 12.80 -2.29
C ASN A 61 -11.11 11.96 -3.59
N PRO A 62 -10.00 11.32 -3.99
CA PRO A 62 -9.92 10.56 -5.23
C PRO A 62 -10.84 9.32 -5.20
N GLU A 63 -11.43 8.99 -6.35
CA GLU A 63 -12.14 7.73 -6.50
C GLU A 63 -11.17 6.55 -6.38
N ILE A 64 -11.58 5.49 -5.67
CA ILE A 64 -10.76 4.29 -5.48
C ILE A 64 -10.81 3.48 -6.77
N THR A 65 -9.79 3.60 -7.61
CA THR A 65 -9.63 2.82 -8.84
C THR A 65 -8.76 1.57 -8.66
N ILE A 66 -8.17 1.43 -7.48
CA ILE A 66 -7.22 0.37 -7.15
C ILE A 66 -7.99 -0.90 -6.81
N PRO A 67 -7.60 -2.07 -7.33
CA PRO A 67 -8.20 -3.33 -6.90
C PRO A 67 -7.83 -3.63 -5.45
N LEU A 68 -8.84 -3.68 -4.57
CA LEU A 68 -8.68 -3.94 -3.14
C LEU A 68 -9.13 -5.35 -2.78
N LYS A 69 -8.34 -6.03 -1.94
CA LYS A 69 -8.66 -7.37 -1.41
C LYS A 69 -8.23 -7.46 0.05
N PRO A 70 -8.88 -6.71 0.95
CA PRO A 70 -8.48 -6.63 2.35
C PRO A 70 -8.55 -8.00 3.03
N THR A 71 -7.47 -8.41 3.70
CA THR A 71 -7.37 -9.73 4.34
C THR A 71 -7.51 -9.75 5.86
N GLY A 72 -7.65 -8.57 6.51
CA GLY A 72 -7.94 -8.45 7.94
C GLY A 72 -6.71 -8.49 8.83
#